data_AF-A0A957ASX0-F1
#
_entry.id   AF-A0A957ASX0-F1
#
_cell.length_a   1.000
_cell.length_b   1.000
_cell.length_c   1.000
_cell.angle_alpha   90.00
_cell.angle_beta   90.00
_cell.angle_gamma   90.00
#
_symmetry.space_group_name_H-M   'P 1'
#
loop_
_entity.id
_entity.type
_entity.pdbx_description
1 polymer ?
#
loop_
_entity_poly.entity_id
_entity_poly.type
_entity_poly.pdbx_seq_one_letter_code
_entity_poly.pdbx_strand_id
1 'polypeptide(L)'
;KGGFYSDAEARRAYADQLRKTVLFFPYMAVVDAFQHWVYAEAPHSVTAADMDRRWRELVSRFMPGVNWDGLQTEMETGWHRKGHIFEAPFYYIEYGLAQIGALQVWRNALADQSGAVAAYRSALALGYTRPLPALFTAAGARFAFDRATVGRLMALIQEQLAILDAQ
;
A
#
# COMPACT_ATOMS: atom_id res chain seq x y z
N LYS A 1 15.48 -5.58 -27.47
CA LYS A 1 14.22 -6.23 -27.93
C LYS A 1 14.31 -7.71 -27.57
N GLY A 2 13.51 -8.18 -26.62
CA GLY A 2 13.63 -9.51 -26.02
C GLY A 2 12.87 -9.62 -24.68
N GLY A 3 11.77 -8.87 -24.53
CA GLY A 3 11.00 -8.86 -23.29
C GLY A 3 10.09 -10.10 -23.19
N PHE A 4 9.88 -10.56 -21.96
CA PHE A 4 8.96 -11.66 -21.63
C PHE A 4 7.49 -11.35 -22.02
N TYR A 5 7.15 -10.07 -22.21
CA TYR A 5 5.82 -9.60 -22.59
C TYR A 5 5.79 -9.02 -24.01
N SER A 6 4.70 -9.31 -24.72
CA SER A 6 4.24 -8.45 -25.82
C SER A 6 3.81 -7.07 -25.30
N ASP A 7 3.70 -6.09 -26.18
CA ASP A 7 3.26 -4.73 -25.78
C ASP A 7 1.89 -4.74 -25.10
N ALA A 8 0.96 -5.58 -25.56
CA ALA A 8 -0.36 -5.72 -24.96
C ALA A 8 -0.31 -6.34 -23.56
N GLU A 9 0.53 -7.35 -23.36
CA GLU A 9 0.72 -7.97 -22.05
C GLU A 9 1.41 -7.03 -21.07
N ALA A 10 2.38 -6.25 -21.54
CA ALA A 10 3.05 -5.24 -20.74
C ALA A 10 2.07 -4.15 -20.28
N ARG A 11 1.19 -3.67 -21.18
CA ARG A 11 0.11 -2.72 -20.83
C ARG A 11 -0.83 -3.30 -19.77
N ARG A 12 -1.33 -4.53 -19.99
CA ARG A 12 -2.19 -5.22 -19.02
C ARG A 12 -1.50 -5.37 -17.66
N ALA A 13 -0.27 -5.86 -17.63
CA ALA A 13 0.48 -6.06 -16.40
C ALA A 13 0.71 -4.74 -15.64
N TYR A 14 0.96 -3.66 -16.36
CA TYR A 14 1.12 -2.34 -15.75
C TYR A 14 -0.21 -1.82 -15.19
N ALA A 15 -1.30 -1.93 -15.93
CA ALA A 15 -2.63 -1.54 -15.44
C ALA A 15 -3.02 -2.35 -14.19
N ASP A 16 -2.75 -3.65 -14.18
CA ASP A 16 -3.01 -4.52 -13.01
C ASP A 16 -2.17 -4.11 -11.80
N GLN A 17 -0.91 -3.73 -11.99
CA GLN A 17 -0.06 -3.23 -10.91
C GLN A 17 -0.60 -1.93 -10.30
N LEU A 18 -1.09 -1.02 -11.15
CA LEU A 18 -1.71 0.22 -10.70
C LEU A 18 -3.02 -0.05 -9.93
N ARG A 19 -3.89 -0.93 -10.43
CA ARG A 19 -5.12 -1.35 -9.73
C ARG A 19 -4.81 -1.99 -8.37
N LYS A 20 -3.84 -2.90 -8.32
CA LYS A 20 -3.38 -3.53 -7.07
C LYS A 20 -2.86 -2.49 -6.07
N THR A 21 -2.17 -1.46 -6.53
CA THR A 21 -1.68 -0.37 -5.67
C THR A 21 -2.84 0.38 -5.02
N VAL A 22 -3.93 0.64 -5.74
CA VAL A 22 -5.14 1.28 -5.18
C VAL A 22 -5.78 0.37 -4.13
N LEU A 23 -5.95 -0.92 -4.44
CA LEU A 23 -6.55 -1.91 -3.53
C LEU A 23 -5.70 -2.22 -2.30
N PHE A 24 -4.40 -1.95 -2.36
CA PHE A 24 -3.49 -2.15 -1.24
C PHE A 24 -3.74 -1.19 -0.07
N PHE A 25 -4.03 0.09 -0.33
CA PHE A 25 -4.19 1.08 0.76
C PHE A 25 -5.31 0.75 1.75
N PRO A 26 -6.53 0.38 1.31
CA PRO A 26 -7.57 -0.02 2.25
C PRO A 26 -7.23 -1.32 2.98
N TYR A 27 -6.59 -2.27 2.31
CA TYR A 27 -6.15 -3.51 2.96
C TYR A 27 -5.11 -3.25 4.05
N MET A 28 -4.14 -2.37 3.79
CA MET A 28 -3.15 -1.91 4.77
C MET A 28 -3.84 -1.26 5.98
N ALA A 29 -4.84 -0.41 5.75
CA ALA A 29 -5.60 0.21 6.83
C ALA A 29 -6.36 -0.82 7.70
N VAL A 30 -6.86 -1.93 7.12
CA VAL A 30 -7.44 -3.04 7.90
C VAL A 30 -6.41 -3.63 8.85
N VAL A 31 -5.23 -3.99 8.34
CA VAL A 31 -4.18 -4.67 9.12
C VAL A 31 -3.63 -3.77 10.21
N ASP A 32 -3.35 -2.50 9.90
CA ASP A 32 -2.82 -1.55 10.87
C ASP A 32 -3.85 -1.22 11.97
N ALA A 33 -5.09 -0.91 11.59
CA ALA A 33 -6.15 -0.63 12.56
C ALA A 33 -6.46 -1.84 13.45
N PHE A 34 -6.35 -3.06 12.91
CA PHE A 34 -6.51 -4.28 13.68
C PHE A 34 -5.41 -4.41 14.75
N GLN A 35 -4.15 -4.21 14.38
CA GLN A 35 -3.04 -4.26 15.33
C GLN A 35 -3.14 -3.14 16.38
N HIS A 36 -3.53 -1.93 15.98
CA HIS A 36 -3.80 -0.84 16.93
C HIS A 36 -4.85 -1.27 17.97
N TRP A 37 -5.95 -1.86 17.53
CA TRP A 37 -6.95 -2.35 18.46
C TRP A 37 -6.41 -3.47 19.36
N VAL A 38 -5.77 -4.50 18.80
CA VAL A 38 -5.25 -5.65 19.56
C VAL A 38 -4.26 -5.21 20.65
N TYR A 39 -3.30 -4.35 20.31
CA TYR A 39 -2.19 -4.01 21.21
C TYR A 39 -2.42 -2.78 22.08
N ALA A 40 -3.36 -1.88 21.71
CA ALA A 40 -3.57 -0.63 22.44
C ALA A 40 -4.95 -0.50 23.10
N GLU A 41 -5.98 -1.22 22.62
CA GLU A 41 -7.37 -0.99 23.05
C GLU A 41 -8.06 -2.25 23.61
N ALA A 42 -7.70 -3.44 23.11
CA ALA A 42 -8.36 -4.67 23.48
C ALA A 42 -8.11 -5.03 24.96
N PRO A 43 -9.11 -5.56 25.68
CA PRO A 43 -8.93 -6.00 27.05
C PRO A 43 -8.01 -7.23 27.09
N HIS A 44 -7.30 -7.43 28.20
CA HIS A 44 -6.47 -8.64 28.39
C HIS A 44 -7.24 -9.95 28.29
N SER A 45 -8.57 -9.92 28.50
CA SER A 45 -9.46 -11.08 28.36
C SER A 45 -9.99 -11.29 26.94
N VAL A 46 -9.47 -10.57 25.94
CA VAL A 46 -9.91 -10.70 24.55
C VAL A 46 -9.73 -12.12 24.03
N THR A 47 -10.73 -12.63 23.32
CA THR A 47 -10.72 -13.98 22.74
C THR A 47 -10.45 -13.94 21.23
N ALA A 48 -10.12 -15.09 20.63
CA ALA A 48 -9.98 -15.20 19.17
C ALA A 48 -11.28 -14.81 18.44
N ALA A 49 -12.45 -15.15 18.99
CA ALA A 49 -13.74 -14.77 18.41
C ALA A 49 -13.98 -13.25 18.44
N ASP A 50 -13.43 -12.54 19.44
CA ASP A 50 -13.47 -11.08 19.47
C ASP A 50 -12.54 -10.47 18.42
N MET A 51 -11.39 -11.09 18.17
CA MET A 51 -10.46 -10.70 17.11
C MET A 51 -11.08 -10.90 15.73
N ASP A 52 -11.71 -12.05 15.47
CA ASP A 52 -12.43 -12.34 14.22
C ASP A 52 -13.53 -11.30 13.95
N ARG A 53 -14.33 -10.99 14.99
CA ARG A 53 -15.37 -9.96 14.92
C ARG A 53 -14.78 -8.59 14.58
N ARG A 54 -13.70 -8.19 15.27
CA ARG A 54 -13.04 -6.91 15.01
C ARG A 54 -12.47 -6.83 13.60
N TRP A 55 -11.83 -7.90 13.15
CA TRP A 55 -11.28 -7.98 11.81
C TRP A 55 -12.38 -7.81 10.75
N ARG A 56 -13.52 -8.49 10.93
CA ARG A 56 -14.70 -8.32 10.05
C ARG A 56 -15.23 -6.89 10.01
N GLU A 57 -15.33 -6.22 11.15
CA GLU A 57 -15.75 -4.81 11.20
C GLU A 57 -14.82 -3.93 10.36
N LEU A 58 -13.51 -4.15 10.48
CA LEU A 58 -12.49 -3.39 9.77
C LEU A 58 -12.51 -3.70 8.26
N VAL A 59 -12.63 -4.97 7.86
CA VAL A 59 -12.78 -5.35 6.44
C VAL A 59 -14.04 -4.71 5.86
N SER A 60 -15.16 -4.74 6.57
CA SER A 60 -16.42 -4.13 6.12
C SER A 60 -16.30 -2.61 5.94
N ARG A 61 -15.54 -1.95 6.82
CA ARG A 61 -15.29 -0.49 6.75
C ARG A 61 -14.39 -0.10 5.60
N PHE A 62 -13.26 -0.78 5.43
CA PHE A 62 -12.20 -0.35 4.51
C PHE A 62 -12.27 -1.01 3.14
N MET A 63 -12.86 -2.20 3.02
CA MET A 63 -12.99 -2.92 1.76
C MET A 63 -14.45 -3.09 1.34
N PRO A 64 -15.22 -1.98 1.18
CA PRO A 64 -16.59 -2.08 0.74
C PRO A 64 -16.65 -2.64 -0.69
N GLY A 65 -17.67 -3.45 -0.97
CA GLY A 65 -17.93 -3.98 -2.31
C GLY A 65 -17.27 -5.32 -2.65
N VAL A 66 -16.49 -5.92 -1.74
CA VAL A 66 -16.06 -7.32 -1.88
C VAL A 66 -17.18 -8.24 -1.40
N ASN A 67 -17.63 -9.14 -2.28
CA ASN A 67 -18.63 -10.14 -1.90
C ASN A 67 -17.96 -11.32 -1.17
N TRP A 68 -18.43 -11.60 0.05
CA TRP A 68 -18.00 -12.71 0.90
C TRP A 68 -19.12 -13.73 1.15
N ASP A 69 -20.17 -13.75 0.33
CA ASP A 69 -21.25 -14.71 0.41
C ASP A 69 -20.71 -16.15 0.34
N GLY A 70 -20.98 -16.93 1.40
CA GLY A 70 -20.50 -18.30 1.54
C GLY A 70 -19.03 -18.40 1.98
N LEU A 71 -18.35 -17.27 2.24
CA LEU A 71 -16.94 -17.19 2.62
C LEU A 71 -16.70 -16.31 3.87
N GLN A 72 -17.70 -16.22 4.75
CA GLN A 72 -17.65 -15.34 5.92
C GLN A 72 -16.55 -15.76 6.89
N THR A 73 -16.36 -17.07 7.12
CA THR A 73 -15.32 -17.59 8.01
C THR A 73 -13.92 -17.26 7.48
N GLU A 74 -13.70 -17.37 6.18
CA GLU A 74 -12.42 -17.05 5.52
C GLU A 74 -12.09 -15.56 5.64
N MET A 75 -13.11 -14.72 5.57
CA MET A 75 -12.99 -13.28 5.75
C MET A 75 -12.64 -12.94 7.20
N GLU A 76 -13.43 -13.43 8.15
CA GLU A 76 -13.30 -13.19 9.60
C GLU A 76 -11.92 -13.62 10.13
N THR A 77 -11.44 -14.79 9.69
CA THR A 77 -10.12 -15.33 10.07
C THR A 77 -8.97 -14.77 9.22
N GLY A 78 -9.20 -13.74 8.41
CA GLY A 78 -8.21 -13.19 7.48
C GLY A 78 -6.91 -12.72 8.13
N TRP A 79 -6.96 -12.28 9.39
CA TRP A 79 -5.80 -11.84 10.16
C TRP A 79 -4.79 -12.97 10.43
N HIS A 80 -5.24 -14.22 10.55
CA HIS A 80 -4.36 -15.38 10.72
C HIS A 80 -3.39 -15.56 9.55
N ARG A 81 -3.77 -15.11 8.35
CA ARG A 81 -2.97 -15.24 7.12
C ARG A 81 -1.91 -14.14 6.99
N LYS A 82 -1.70 -13.33 8.04
CA LYS A 82 -0.72 -12.23 8.06
C LYS A 82 0.34 -12.48 9.12
N GLY A 83 1.39 -13.19 8.73
CA GLY A 83 2.56 -13.48 9.57
C GLY A 83 3.12 -12.24 10.27
N HIS A 84 3.16 -11.09 9.60
CA HIS A 84 3.61 -9.82 10.19
C HIS A 84 2.87 -9.43 11.48
N ILE A 85 1.59 -9.78 11.64
CA ILE A 85 0.84 -9.51 12.87
C ILE A 85 1.45 -10.26 14.06
N PHE A 86 1.97 -11.46 13.81
CA PHE A 86 2.53 -12.34 14.84
C PHE A 86 4.02 -12.13 15.05
N GLU A 87 4.76 -11.83 13.98
CA GLU A 87 6.22 -11.78 13.98
C GLU A 87 6.79 -10.37 14.21
N ALA A 88 6.11 -9.35 13.71
CA ALA A 88 6.58 -7.97 13.75
C ALA A 88 5.40 -6.99 13.90
N PRO A 89 4.84 -6.86 15.12
CA PRO A 89 3.71 -5.97 15.38
C PRO A 89 3.96 -4.55 14.86
N PHE A 90 2.94 -3.95 14.26
CA PHE A 90 2.94 -2.61 13.65
C PHE A 90 3.85 -2.42 12.44
N TYR A 91 4.59 -3.42 11.98
CA TYR A 91 5.42 -3.28 10.77
C TYR A 91 4.60 -3.03 9.50
N TYR A 92 3.35 -3.50 9.44
CA TYR A 92 2.56 -3.43 8.21
C TYR A 92 2.26 -1.99 7.73
N ILE A 93 2.22 -1.01 8.63
CA ILE A 93 2.04 0.41 8.28
C ILE A 93 3.18 0.93 7.41
N GLU A 94 4.40 0.39 7.57
CA GLU A 94 5.57 0.82 6.84
C GLU A 94 5.41 0.59 5.33
N TYR A 95 4.71 -0.47 4.92
CA TYR A 95 4.36 -0.69 3.51
C TYR A 95 3.46 0.42 2.97
N GLY A 96 2.50 0.91 3.78
CA GLY A 96 1.67 2.05 3.44
C GLY A 96 2.48 3.33 3.24
N LEU A 97 3.41 3.59 4.17
CA LEU A 97 4.30 4.75 4.10
C LEU A 97 5.21 4.68 2.87
N ALA A 98 5.80 3.51 2.63
CA ALA A 98 6.67 3.24 1.48
C ALA A 98 5.93 3.34 0.15
N GLN A 99 4.69 2.84 0.06
CA GLN A 99 3.89 2.91 -1.17
C GLN A 99 3.57 4.36 -1.58
N ILE A 100 3.30 5.25 -0.61
CA ILE A 100 3.14 6.69 -0.87
C ILE A 100 4.45 7.34 -1.34
N GLY A 101 5.59 6.94 -0.78
CA GLY A 101 6.91 7.36 -1.26
C GLY A 101 7.19 6.88 -2.69
N ALA A 102 6.92 5.60 -2.97
CA ALA A 102 7.12 4.97 -4.26
C ALA A 102 6.29 5.64 -5.36
N LEU A 103 5.02 5.97 -5.08
CA LEU A 103 4.17 6.69 -6.03
C LEU A 103 4.67 8.10 -6.35
N GLN A 104 5.31 8.79 -5.39
CA GLN A 104 5.94 10.09 -5.65
C GLN A 104 7.19 9.96 -6.51
N VAL A 105 8.04 8.96 -6.24
CA VAL A 105 9.21 8.66 -7.08
C VAL A 105 8.76 8.28 -8.50
N TRP A 106 7.72 7.45 -8.62
CA TRP A 106 7.13 7.07 -9.90
C TRP A 106 6.58 8.28 -10.66
N ARG A 107 5.82 9.16 -10.00
CA ARG A 107 5.36 10.44 -10.60
C ARG A 107 6.53 11.25 -11.15
N ASN A 108 7.61 11.37 -10.39
CA ASN A 108 8.79 12.10 -10.84
C ASN A 108 9.42 11.41 -12.06
N ALA A 109 9.46 10.07 -12.08
CA ALA A 109 10.00 9.29 -13.20
C ALA A 109 9.17 9.39 -14.49
N LEU A 110 7.85 9.64 -14.39
CA LEU A 110 7.01 9.93 -15.56
C LEU A 110 7.39 11.26 -16.24
N ALA A 111 7.97 12.21 -15.50
CA ALA A 111 8.41 13.51 -16.02
C ALA A 111 9.89 13.49 -16.44
N ASP A 112 10.76 12.96 -15.59
CA ASP A 112 12.20 12.74 -15.86
C ASP A 112 12.65 11.45 -15.20
N GLN A 113 12.67 10.37 -15.99
CA GLN A 113 13.07 9.05 -15.53
C GLN A 113 14.51 9.02 -15.02
N SER A 114 15.42 9.74 -15.69
CA SER A 114 16.84 9.72 -15.34
C SER A 114 17.12 10.43 -14.02
N GLY A 115 16.53 11.61 -13.83
CA GLY A 115 16.62 12.38 -12.60
C GLY A 115 15.97 11.67 -11.42
N ALA A 116 14.79 11.08 -11.61
CA ALA A 116 14.10 10.34 -10.55
C ALA A 116 14.92 9.14 -10.05
N VAL A 117 15.54 8.38 -10.97
CA VAL A 117 16.42 7.25 -10.61
C VAL A 117 17.69 7.74 -9.90
N ALA A 118 18.29 8.84 -10.36
CA ALA A 118 19.48 9.42 -9.73
C ALA A 118 19.19 9.90 -8.29
N ALA A 119 18.05 10.57 -8.07
CA ALA A 119 17.59 11.00 -6.76
C ALA A 119 17.32 9.79 -5.84
N TYR A 120 16.60 8.78 -6.34
CA TYR A 120 16.33 7.55 -5.60
C TYR A 120 17.61 6.83 -5.17
N ARG A 121 18.59 6.68 -6.06
CA ARG A 121 19.90 6.09 -5.73
C ARG A 121 20.67 6.90 -4.69
N SER A 122 20.62 8.23 -4.79
CA SER A 122 21.24 9.12 -3.81
C SER A 122 20.62 8.97 -2.43
N ALA A 123 19.29 8.84 -2.36
CA ALA A 123 18.58 8.56 -1.11
C ALA A 123 18.97 7.20 -0.51
N LEU A 124 19.04 6.14 -1.32
CA LEU A 124 19.46 4.81 -0.87
C LEU A 124 20.90 4.79 -0.31
N ALA A 125 21.80 5.55 -0.92
CA ALA A 125 23.20 5.64 -0.48
C ALA A 125 23.36 6.24 0.92
N LEU A 126 22.36 6.97 1.43
CA LEU A 126 22.38 7.51 2.80
C LEU A 126 22.15 6.41 3.85
N GLY A 127 21.56 5.27 3.49
CA GLY A 127 21.22 4.19 4.41
C GLY A 127 20.48 4.70 5.65
N TYR A 128 20.83 4.17 6.82
CA TYR A 128 20.23 4.56 8.10
C TYR A 128 20.91 5.78 8.77
N THR A 129 21.68 6.58 8.02
CA THR A 129 22.35 7.77 8.58
C THR A 129 21.45 8.99 8.68
N ARG A 130 20.22 8.91 8.15
CA ARG A 130 19.25 10.01 8.08
C ARG A 130 17.86 9.54 8.49
N PRO A 131 17.05 10.43 9.10
CA PRO A 131 15.67 10.10 9.44
C PRO A 131 14.82 9.96 8.18
N LEU A 132 13.72 9.20 8.28
CA LEU A 132 12.85 8.86 7.15
C LEU A 132 12.37 10.08 6.33
N PRO A 133 11.98 11.23 6.91
CA PRO A 133 11.60 12.41 6.13
C PRO A 133 12.73 12.97 5.26
N ALA A 134 13.97 12.88 5.73
CA ALA A 134 15.14 13.31 4.97
C ALA A 134 15.45 12.34 3.81
N LEU A 135 15.26 11.04 4.01
CA LEU A 135 15.37 10.04 2.93
C LEU A 135 14.32 10.27 1.84
N PHE A 136 13.07 10.56 2.22
CA PHE A 136 12.02 10.92 1.26
C PHE A 136 12.41 12.16 0.45
N THR A 137 12.88 13.21 1.14
CA THR A 137 13.31 14.46 0.51
C THR A 137 14.46 14.23 -0.48
N ALA A 138 15.46 13.42 -0.09
CA ALA A 138 16.58 13.05 -0.96
C ALA A 138 16.12 12.29 -2.22
N ALA A 139 15.03 11.51 -2.13
CA ALA A 139 14.43 10.81 -3.27
C ALA A 139 13.50 11.71 -4.13
N GLY A 140 13.41 13.01 -3.83
CA GLY A 140 12.48 13.93 -4.50
C GLY A 140 11.02 13.72 -4.10
N ALA A 141 10.76 13.08 -2.96
CA ALA A 141 9.44 12.85 -2.39
C ALA A 141 9.24 13.66 -1.11
N ARG A 142 7.99 13.75 -0.64
CA ARG A 142 7.64 14.34 0.64
C ARG A 142 7.10 13.25 1.57
N PHE A 143 7.58 13.22 2.81
CA PHE A 143 7.03 12.37 3.84
C PHE A 143 5.70 12.95 4.34
N ALA A 144 4.62 12.64 3.61
CA ALA A 144 3.30 13.21 3.86
C ALA A 144 2.18 12.24 3.49
N PHE A 145 1.21 12.13 4.40
CA PHE A 145 0.08 11.19 4.31
C PHE A 145 -1.27 11.91 4.39
N ASP A 146 -1.24 13.24 4.18
CA ASP A 146 -2.45 14.05 4.16
C ASP A 146 -3.35 13.70 2.96
N ARG A 147 -4.66 13.99 3.13
CA ARG A 147 -5.68 13.74 2.09
C ARG A 147 -5.30 14.33 0.74
N ALA A 148 -4.68 15.51 0.72
CA ALA A 148 -4.29 16.18 -0.51
C ALA A 148 -3.19 15.41 -1.25
N THR A 149 -2.22 14.85 -0.54
CA THR A 149 -1.14 14.04 -1.11
C THR A 149 -1.66 12.73 -1.64
N VAL A 150 -2.42 11.99 -0.84
CA VAL A 150 -3.04 10.73 -1.29
C VAL A 150 -3.94 10.98 -2.48
N GLY A 151 -4.78 12.02 -2.42
CA GLY A 151 -5.68 12.40 -3.52
C GLY A 151 -4.96 12.69 -4.84
N ARG A 152 -3.86 13.45 -4.80
CA ARG A 152 -3.04 13.69 -6.01
C ARG A 152 -2.44 12.41 -6.59
N LEU A 153 -1.97 11.50 -5.74
CA LEU A 153 -1.39 10.23 -6.19
C LEU A 153 -2.46 9.29 -6.76
N MET A 154 -3.66 9.27 -6.19
CA MET A 154 -4.78 8.50 -6.73
C MET A 154 -5.25 9.06 -8.07
N ALA A 155 -5.31 10.39 -8.21
CA ALA A 155 -5.63 11.03 -9.49
C ALA A 155 -4.61 10.68 -10.58
N LEU A 156 -3.31 10.66 -10.24
CA LEU A 156 -2.26 10.21 -11.14
C LEU A 156 -2.46 8.76 -11.60
N ILE A 157 -2.75 7.84 -10.67
CA ILE A 157 -3.02 6.44 -11.02
C ILE A 157 -4.22 6.34 -11.97
N GLN A 158 -5.29 7.08 -11.69
CA GLN A 158 -6.49 7.09 -12.51
C GLN A 158 -6.21 7.61 -13.94
N GLU A 159 -5.43 8.68 -14.06
CA GLU A 159 -5.00 9.22 -15.36
C GLU A 159 -4.19 8.18 -16.16
N GLN A 160 -3.22 7.52 -15.51
CA GLN A 160 -2.39 6.52 -16.17
C GLN A 160 -3.19 5.27 -16.57
N LEU A 161 -4.16 4.85 -15.75
CA LEU A 161 -5.08 3.76 -16.12
C LEU A 161 -5.92 4.13 -17.34
N ALA A 162 -6.45 5.35 -17.42
CA ALA A 162 -7.24 5.81 -18.56
C ALA A 162 -6.42 5.82 -19.87
N ILE A 163 -5.13 6.19 -19.79
CA ILE A 163 -4.22 6.12 -20.95
C ILE A 163 -3.99 4.67 -21.38
N LEU A 164 -3.76 3.76 -20.43
CA LEU A 164 -3.50 2.35 -20.72
C LEU A 164 -4.72 1.62 -21.29
N ASP A 165 -5.91 1.93 -20.79
CA ASP A 165 -7.16 1.30 -21.23
C ASP A 165 -7.63 1.82 -22.61
N ALA A 166 -7.12 2.98 -23.06
CA ALA A 166 -7.42 3.55 -24.38
C ALA A 166 -6.55 3.04 -25.54
N GLN A 167 -5.54 2.20 -25.26
CA GLN A 167 -4.50 1.73 -26.21
C GLN A 167 -4.55 0.24 -26.54
#